data_AF-A0A519LQQ5-F1
#
_entry.id   AF-A0A519LQQ5-F1
#
_cell.length_a   1.000
_cell.length_b   1.000
_cell.length_c   1.000
_cell.angle_alpha   90.00
_cell.angle_beta   90.00
_cell.angle_gamma   90.00
#
_symmetry.space_group_name_H-M   'P 1'
#
loop_
_entity.id
_entity.type
_entity.pdbx_description
1 polymer ?
#
loop_
_entity_poly.entity_id
_entity_poly.type
_entity_poly.pdbx_seq_one_letter_code
_entity_poly.pdbx_strand_id
1 'polypeptide(L)'
;MTSAAPPAPSGACATDPFTTLRPRLFGIAYRMLGVRADAEDVLQDAWLRWSRTDPAALQSAEAWLVTVVTRLSIDRLRALKTEREAYVGWWLPEPLVELDGAHTPESAAELAGELSVA
;
A
#
# COMPACT_ATOMS: atom_id res chain seq x y z
N MET A 1 49.15 -26.96 20.11
CA MET A 1 47.71 -27.18 19.81
C MET A 1 46.89 -26.27 20.71
N THR A 2 46.66 -25.02 20.32
CA THR A 2 45.69 -24.14 20.98
C THR A 2 44.81 -23.59 19.88
N SER A 3 43.65 -24.23 19.70
CA SER A 3 42.59 -23.71 18.85
C SER A 3 41.81 -22.71 19.69
N ALA A 4 41.95 -21.43 19.34
CA ALA A 4 41.07 -20.39 19.84
C ALA A 4 39.68 -20.63 19.23
N ALA A 5 38.69 -20.84 20.09
CA ALA A 5 37.28 -20.89 19.69
C ALA A 5 36.89 -19.57 19.00
N PRO A 6 36.08 -19.59 17.93
CA PRO A 6 35.60 -18.37 17.31
C PRO A 6 34.71 -17.58 18.30
N PRO A 7 34.75 -16.24 18.30
CA PRO A 7 33.84 -15.46 19.12
C PRO A 7 32.40 -15.77 18.71
N ALA A 8 31.56 -16.10 19.70
CA ALA A 8 30.12 -16.19 19.50
C ALA A 8 29.61 -14.87 18.88
N PRO A 9 28.61 -14.90 17.98
CA PRO A 9 28.05 -13.68 17.42
C PRO A 9 27.40 -12.85 18.54
N SER A 10 28.12 -11.84 19.02
CA SER A 10 27.62 -10.79 19.89
C SER A 10 26.65 -9.92 19.09
N GLY A 11 25.37 -10.24 19.14
CA GLY A 11 24.34 -9.43 18.53
C GLY A 11 22.99 -10.03 18.83
N ALA A 12 22.42 -9.71 19.99
CA ALA A 12 20.97 -9.78 20.12
C ALA A 12 20.42 -8.94 18.95
N CYS A 13 19.78 -9.61 18.00
CA CYS A 13 19.19 -8.98 16.83
C CYS A 13 18.07 -8.07 17.34
N ALA A 14 18.40 -6.81 17.62
CA ALA A 14 17.43 -5.83 18.09
C ALA A 14 16.37 -5.74 16.99
N THR A 15 15.15 -6.20 17.31
CA THR A 15 14.06 -6.23 16.33
C THR A 15 13.80 -4.80 15.90
N ASP A 16 13.84 -4.60 14.59
CA ASP A 16 13.64 -3.31 13.96
C ASP A 16 12.36 -2.62 14.51
N PRO A 17 12.43 -1.33 14.94
CA PRO A 17 11.30 -0.62 15.51
C PRO A 17 10.05 -0.64 14.63
N PHE A 18 10.20 -0.54 13.31
CA PHE A 18 9.07 -0.63 12.39
C PHE A 18 8.41 -2.01 12.47
N THR A 19 9.20 -3.07 12.41
CA THR A 19 8.70 -4.46 12.51
C THR A 19 7.93 -4.67 13.82
N THR A 20 8.46 -4.15 14.93
CA THR A 20 7.81 -4.21 16.25
C THR A 20 6.48 -3.45 16.28
N LEU A 21 6.42 -2.27 15.67
CA LEU A 21 5.25 -1.40 15.69
C LEU A 21 4.24 -1.69 14.58
N ARG A 22 4.58 -2.53 13.60
CA ARG A 22 3.77 -2.80 12.40
C ARG A 22 2.29 -3.08 12.69
N PRO A 23 1.90 -3.93 13.66
CA PRO A 23 0.48 -4.17 13.96
C PRO A 23 -0.26 -2.91 14.43
N ARG A 24 0.41 -2.06 15.23
CA ARG A 24 -0.15 -0.80 15.71
C ARG A 24 -0.27 0.22 14.60
N LEU A 25 0.76 0.35 13.77
CA LEU A 25 0.76 1.24 12.60
C LEU A 25 -0.36 0.85 11.63
N PHE A 26 -0.52 -0.44 11.35
CA PHE A 26 -1.62 -0.97 10.54
C PHE A 26 -2.97 -0.58 11.14
N GLY A 27 -3.17 -0.79 12.45
CA GLY A 27 -4.43 -0.41 13.11
C GLY A 27 -4.74 1.08 13.09
N ILE A 28 -3.73 1.95 13.04
CA ILE A 28 -3.91 3.39 12.85
C ILE A 28 -4.39 3.67 11.43
N ALA A 29 -3.65 3.22 10.42
CA ALA A 29 -3.98 3.43 9.01
C ALA A 29 -5.36 2.86 8.67
N TYR A 30 -5.65 1.63 9.12
CA TYR A 30 -6.93 0.96 8.86
C TYR A 30 -8.13 1.71 9.47
N ARG A 31 -7.99 2.26 10.69
CA ARG A 31 -9.06 3.07 11.29
C ARG A 31 -9.29 4.41 10.56
N MET A 32 -8.25 4.96 9.93
CA MET A 32 -8.37 6.19 9.15
C MET A 32 -8.97 5.95 7.76
N LEU A 33 -8.58 4.86 7.10
CA LEU A 33 -8.89 4.59 5.69
C LEU A 33 -10.11 3.69 5.51
N GLY A 34 -10.42 2.81 6.48
CA GLY A 34 -11.53 1.86 6.42
C GLY A 34 -11.31 0.68 5.48
N VAL A 35 -10.26 0.70 4.66
CA VAL A 35 -9.92 -0.34 3.67
C VAL A 35 -8.59 -0.98 4.02
N ARG A 36 -8.53 -2.31 3.99
CA ARG A 36 -7.33 -3.07 4.32
C ARG A 36 -6.19 -2.79 3.34
N ALA A 37 -6.48 -2.85 2.03
CA ALA A 37 -5.48 -2.65 0.98
C ALA A 37 -4.80 -1.27 1.11
N ASP A 38 -5.58 -0.20 1.23
CA ASP A 38 -5.02 1.15 1.41
C ASP A 38 -4.15 1.25 2.67
N ALA A 39 -4.52 0.57 3.76
CA ALA A 39 -3.70 0.53 4.97
C ALA A 39 -2.38 -0.24 4.79
N GLU A 40 -2.40 -1.34 4.03
CA GLU A 40 -1.18 -2.09 3.70
C GLU A 40 -0.26 -1.27 2.80
N ASP A 41 -0.81 -0.54 1.83
CA ASP A 41 -0.04 0.34 0.94
C ASP A 41 0.62 1.49 1.71
N VAL A 42 -0.12 2.14 2.61
CA VAL A 42 0.46 3.15 3.51
C VAL A 42 1.62 2.60 4.34
N LEU A 43 1.52 1.34 4.80
CA LEU A 43 2.60 0.70 5.55
C LEU A 43 3.82 0.38 4.68
N GLN A 44 3.60 0.01 3.42
CA GLN A 44 4.69 -0.19 2.45
C GLN A 44 5.44 1.13 2.20
N ASP A 45 4.72 2.22 1.96
CA ASP A 45 5.32 3.54 1.78
C ASP A 45 6.06 4.02 3.04
N ALA A 46 5.48 3.78 4.22
CA ALA A 46 6.12 4.10 5.48
C ALA A 46 7.42 3.30 5.67
N TRP A 47 7.44 2.01 5.29
CA TRP A 47 8.65 1.19 5.33
C TRP A 47 9.76 1.71 4.41
N LEU A 48 9.40 2.12 3.19
CA LEU A 48 10.37 2.70 2.23
C LEU A 48 10.98 4.00 2.75
N ARG A 49 10.22 4.80 3.50
CA ARG A 49 10.75 6.00 4.16
C ARG A 49 11.61 5.65 5.38
N TRP A 50 11.17 4.68 6.19
CA TRP A 50 11.88 4.21 7.37
C TRP A 50 13.26 3.62 7.02
N SER A 51 13.32 2.75 6.01
CA SER A 51 14.56 2.11 5.55
C SER A 51 15.65 3.09 5.07
N ARG A 52 15.28 4.33 4.75
CA ARG A 52 16.21 5.41 4.34
C ARG A 52 16.53 6.38 5.47
N THR A 53 15.90 6.22 6.64
CA THR A 53 16.05 7.09 7.79
C THR A 53 17.00 6.45 8.79
N ASP A 54 17.95 7.22 9.32
CA ASP A 54 18.78 6.77 10.43
C ASP A 54 18.00 6.86 11.75
N PRO A 55 17.66 5.74 12.43
CA PRO A 55 16.93 5.75 13.68
C PRO A 55 17.69 6.47 14.81
N ALA A 56 19.03 6.51 14.76
CA ALA A 56 19.85 7.15 15.80
C ALA A 56 19.72 8.68 15.79
N ALA A 57 19.32 9.26 14.67
CA ALA A 57 19.06 10.69 14.53
C ALA A 57 17.67 11.10 15.04
N LEU A 58 16.79 10.14 15.35
CA LEU A 58 15.43 10.40 15.81
C LEU A 58 15.35 10.43 17.34
N GLN A 59 14.63 11.41 17.89
CA GLN A 59 14.30 11.43 19.32
C GLN A 59 13.39 10.26 19.71
N SER A 60 12.50 9.84 18.81
CA SER A 60 11.62 8.68 18.99
C SER A 60 11.22 8.09 17.64
N ALA A 61 11.63 6.84 17.39
CA ALA A 61 11.24 6.08 16.22
C ALA A 61 9.71 5.89 16.14
N GLU A 62 9.07 5.60 17.28
CA GLU A 62 7.61 5.42 17.35
C GLU A 62 6.86 6.70 16.93
N ALA A 63 7.24 7.85 17.50
CA ALA A 63 6.59 9.12 17.19
C ALA A 63 6.75 9.48 15.71
N TRP A 64 7.94 9.23 15.16
CA TRP A 64 8.20 9.44 13.73
C TRP A 64 7.34 8.53 12.85
N LEU A 65 7.28 7.23 13.16
CA LEU A 65 6.51 6.25 12.40
C LEU A 65 5.00 6.55 12.44
N VAL A 66 4.45 6.83 13.61
CA VAL A 66 3.05 7.23 13.77
C VAL A 66 2.75 8.49 12.95
N THR A 67 3.66 9.47 12.97
CA THR A 67 3.50 10.72 12.20
C THR A 67 3.50 10.45 10.70
N VAL A 68 4.43 9.64 10.20
CA VAL A 68 4.54 9.28 8.78
C VAL A 68 3.28 8.55 8.30
N VAL A 69 2.84 7.53 9.04
CA VAL A 69 1.64 6.74 8.71
C VAL A 69 0.38 7.62 8.71
N THR A 70 0.25 8.50 9.70
CA THR A 70 -0.88 9.43 9.78
C THR A 70 -0.91 10.38 8.57
N ARG A 71 0.23 10.94 8.18
CA ARG A 71 0.33 11.85 7.03
C ARG A 71 0.01 11.13 5.72
N LEU A 72 0.60 9.97 5.49
CA LEU A 72 0.31 9.14 4.32
C LEU A 72 -1.18 8.78 4.22
N SER A 73 -1.81 8.46 5.35
CA SER A 73 -3.25 8.17 5.40
C SER A 73 -4.09 9.40 5.04
N ILE A 74 -3.72 10.59 5.52
CA ILE A 74 -4.40 11.85 5.15
C ILE A 74 -4.23 12.13 3.66
N ASP A 75 -3.03 11.95 3.12
CA ASP A 75 -2.74 12.16 1.71
C ASP A 75 -3.57 11.20 0.83
N ARG A 76 -3.72 9.93 1.24
CA ARG A 76 -4.58 8.96 0.55
C ARG A 76 -6.05 9.36 0.61
N LEU A 77 -6.57 9.80 1.76
CA LEU A 77 -7.94 10.32 1.87
C LEU A 77 -8.19 11.52 0.94
N ARG A 78 -7.20 12.40 0.81
CA ARG A 78 -7.27 13.54 -0.13
C ARG A 78 -7.26 13.07 -1.58
N ALA A 79 -6.41 12.11 -1.95
CA ALA A 79 -6.37 11.54 -3.29
C ALA A 79 -7.71 10.89 -3.66
N LEU A 80 -8.27 10.05 -2.78
CA LEU A 80 -9.58 9.43 -2.96
C LEU A 80 -10.70 10.46 -3.13
N LYS A 81 -10.64 11.58 -2.41
CA LYS A 81 -11.58 12.68 -2.56
C LYS A 81 -11.44 13.33 -3.95
N THR A 82 -10.22 13.64 -4.37
CA THR A 82 -9.95 14.23 -5.69
C THR A 82 -10.36 13.28 -6.82
N GLU A 83 -10.09 11.98 -6.71
CA GLU A 83 -10.52 10.98 -7.71
C GLU A 83 -12.05 10.97 -7.87
N ARG A 84 -12.80 11.12 -6.78
CA ARG A 84 -14.27 11.24 -6.81
C ARG A 84 -14.74 12.56 -7.42
N GLU A 85 -14.01 13.65 -7.21
CA GLU A 85 -14.37 14.99 -7.69
C GLU A 85 -13.93 15.25 -9.14
N ALA A 86 -12.83 14.63 -9.59
CA ALA A 86 -12.30 14.73 -10.94
C ALA A 86 -13.19 14.03 -11.98
N TYR A 87 -14.16 13.22 -11.54
CA TYR A 87 -15.23 12.70 -12.38
C TYR A 87 -16.28 13.77 -12.68
N VAL A 88 -15.99 14.64 -13.65
CA VAL A 88 -16.99 15.47 -14.33
C VAL A 88 -17.59 14.66 -15.48
N GLY A 89 -18.66 13.93 -15.18
CA GLY A 89 -19.39 13.05 -16.10
C GLY A 89 -20.14 11.96 -15.32
N TRP A 90 -21.17 11.34 -15.92
CA TRP A 90 -21.91 10.23 -15.30
C TRP A 90 -20.98 9.04 -15.05
N TRP A 91 -20.39 8.98 -13.87
CA TRP A 91 -19.59 7.86 -13.41
C TRP A 91 -20.50 6.63 -13.29
N LEU A 92 -20.26 5.64 -14.16
CA LEU A 92 -20.78 4.30 -13.97
C LEU A 92 -19.86 3.60 -12.95
N PRO A 93 -20.39 2.99 -11.86
CA PRO A 93 -19.57 2.14 -11.00
C PRO A 93 -18.91 1.03 -11.81
N GLU A 94 -17.76 0.50 -11.34
CA GLU A 94 -17.11 -0.64 -12.00
C GLU A 94 -18.16 -1.71 -12.32
N PRO A 95 -18.29 -2.13 -13.59
CA PRO A 95 -19.23 -3.18 -13.94
C PRO A 95 -18.79 -4.41 -13.15
N LEU A 96 -19.64 -4.82 -12.21
CA LEU A 96 -19.64 -6.18 -11.72
C LEU A 96 -19.77 -7.02 -12.98
N VAL A 97 -18.66 -7.63 -13.39
CA VAL A 97 -18.68 -8.68 -14.39
C VAL A 97 -19.40 -9.84 -13.71
N GLU A 98 -20.73 -9.79 -13.70
CA GLU A 98 -21.51 -11.00 -13.63
C GLU A 98 -21.14 -11.74 -14.90
N LEU A 99 -20.38 -12.82 -14.72
CA LEU A 99 -20.03 -13.78 -15.75
C LEU A 99 -21.31 -14.51 -16.19
N ASP A 100 -22.30 -13.79 -16.71
CA ASP A 100 -23.47 -14.37 -17.35
C ASP A 100 -23.12 -14.66 -18.81
N GLY A 101 -22.33 -15.73 -18.96
CA GLY A 101 -22.50 -16.83 -19.92
C GLY A 101 -22.98 -16.62 -21.36
N ALA A 102 -22.96 -15.43 -21.98
CA ALA A 102 -23.64 -15.24 -23.27
C ALA A 102 -22.90 -14.40 -24.34
N HIS A 103 -21.58 -14.24 -24.26
CA HIS A 103 -20.81 -13.67 -25.37
C HIS A 103 -19.60 -14.53 -25.70
N THR A 104 -19.68 -15.27 -26.81
CA THR A 104 -18.56 -16.02 -27.38
C THR A 104 -17.62 -15.07 -28.12
N PRO A 105 -16.32 -15.38 -28.23
CA PRO A 105 -15.31 -14.53 -28.88
C PRO A 105 -15.63 -14.24 -30.36
N GLU A 106 -16.42 -15.10 -31.01
CA GLU A 106 -16.85 -14.95 -32.40
C GLU A 106 -17.77 -13.72 -32.59
N SER A 107 -18.68 -13.44 -31.65
CA SER A 107 -19.58 -12.28 -31.73
C SER A 107 -18.87 -10.93 -31.55
N ALA A 108 -17.73 -10.90 -30.87
CA ALA A 108 -16.92 -9.70 -30.72
C ALA A 108 -16.13 -9.35 -32.01
N ALA A 109 -15.80 -10.35 -32.82
CA ALA A 109 -15.05 -10.18 -34.06
C ALA A 109 -15.91 -9.63 -35.21
N GLU A 110 -17.19 -9.99 -35.30
CA GLU A 110 -18.12 -9.48 -36.32
C GLU A 110 -18.36 -7.96 -36.18
N LEU A 111 -18.47 -7.47 -34.94
CA LEU A 111 -18.74 -6.07 -34.62
C LEU A 111 -17.58 -5.12 -35.01
N ALA A 112 -16.35 -5.64 -35.01
CA ALA A 112 -15.17 -4.89 -35.44
C ALA A 112 -15.09 -4.69 -36.97
N GLY A 113 -15.82 -5.49 -37.75
CA GLY A 113 -15.82 -5.42 -39.22
C GLY A 113 -16.72 -4.32 -39.80
N GLU A 114 -17.66 -3.78 -39.02
CA GLU A 114 -18.70 -2.86 -39.54
C GLU A 114 -18.34 -1.37 -39.46
N LEU A 115 -17.19 -0.99 -38.89
CA LEU A 115 -16.74 0.41 -38.86
C LEU A 115 -15.76 0.70 -40.01
N SER A 116 -16.27 0.81 -41.24
CA SER A 116 -15.55 1.34 -42.39
C SER A 116 -15.70 2.86 -42.45
N VAL A 117 -14.57 3.58 -42.33
CA VAL A 117 -14.47 5.04 -42.37
C VAL A 117 -14.87 5.56 -43.75
N ALA A 118 -15.90 6.41 -43.79
CA ALA A 118 -16.24 7.27 -44.93
C ALA A 118 -15.48 8.60 -44.86
#